data_AF-A0A5E7F0R6-F1
#
_entry.id   AF-A0A5E7F0R6-F1
#
_cell.length_a   1.000
_cell.length_b   1.000
_cell.length_c   1.000
_cell.angle_alpha   90.00
_cell.angle_beta   90.00
_cell.angle_gamma   90.00
#
_symmetry.space_group_name_H-M   'P 1'
#
loop_
_entity.id
_entity.type
_entity.pdbx_description
1 polymer ?
#
loop_
_entity_poly.entity_id
_entity_poly.type
_entity_poly.pdbx_seq_one_letter_code
_entity_poly.pdbx_strand_id
1 'polypeptide(L)'
;MLISIASLRQPTYKSQFSKQRPSYLSISDYLMSELDARVDHVLWKIKEAAKAARERHVGAECLFFTLPEFFWNVPWHVVRSEEELHELNSAYLEHVSAAVVSLMKALPAQQYGDIVLLGGSCATLIKVGEGESSYYDVINYLLAITNKKYAGDKPVMSMWPKRNVSGIDFGKYVGMSEGYWYFNLFGDVVVKVKRVSNVQAEHSDSSGYEGTFLNDLVPGCPFGVNLCLDYDVVQDGERDEEIKLTEAKIDFLIACGMSFDYSKQHSSSVQYAIRNDGHGDGGCEVVKLKSGRIVGAVPSEVIDGSIYLASIDIA
;
A
#
# COMPACT_ATOMS: atom_id res chain seq x y z
N MET A 1 -18.60 -7.38 -15.39
CA MET A 1 -17.52 -8.22 -14.82
C MET A 1 -17.61 -8.10 -13.31
N LEU A 2 -17.97 -9.19 -12.63
CA LEU A 2 -18.13 -9.18 -11.18
C LEU A 2 -16.75 -9.29 -10.50
N ILE A 3 -16.46 -8.37 -9.59
CA ILE A 3 -15.21 -8.31 -8.82
C ILE A 3 -15.53 -8.27 -7.33
N SER A 4 -14.78 -9.02 -6.54
CA SER A 4 -14.81 -8.93 -5.07
C SER A 4 -13.72 -8.00 -4.58
N ILE A 5 -14.07 -7.13 -3.62
CA ILE A 5 -13.13 -6.26 -2.91
C ILE A 5 -13.13 -6.67 -1.44
N ALA A 6 -12.00 -7.12 -0.93
CA ALA A 6 -11.77 -7.29 0.51
C ALA A 6 -10.74 -6.26 0.98
N SER A 7 -11.10 -5.47 1.98
CA SER A 7 -10.18 -4.51 2.60
C SER A 7 -9.98 -4.86 4.06
N LEU A 8 -8.73 -5.03 4.48
CA LEU A 8 -8.41 -5.25 5.89
C LEU A 8 -8.46 -3.91 6.62
N ARG A 9 -9.44 -3.75 7.51
CA ARG A 9 -9.49 -2.65 8.46
C ARG A 9 -8.48 -2.92 9.58
N GLN A 10 -7.34 -2.25 9.52
CA GLN A 10 -6.32 -2.37 10.55
C GLN A 10 -5.67 -1.01 10.83
N PRO A 11 -5.55 -0.59 12.09
CA PRO A 11 -4.79 0.61 12.42
C PRO A 11 -3.30 0.36 12.16
N THR A 12 -2.60 1.31 11.56
CA THR A 12 -1.17 1.16 11.25
C THR A 12 -0.29 1.42 12.48
N TYR A 13 -0.43 2.59 13.11
CA TYR A 13 0.46 3.00 14.21
C TYR A 13 0.08 2.43 15.58
N LYS A 14 -1.13 1.88 15.71
CA LYS A 14 -1.65 1.26 16.94
C LYS A 14 -2.09 -0.18 16.67
N SER A 15 -1.35 -0.87 15.80
CA SER A 15 -1.66 -2.26 15.45
C SER A 15 -1.27 -3.21 16.59
N GLN A 16 -1.84 -4.41 16.57
CA GLN A 16 -1.42 -5.52 17.43
C GLN A 16 0.04 -5.96 17.22
N PHE A 17 0.64 -5.53 16.11
CA PHE A 17 2.04 -5.80 15.77
C PHE A 17 2.96 -4.73 16.36
N SER A 18 2.49 -3.52 16.63
CA SER A 18 3.32 -2.41 17.14
C SER A 18 3.78 -2.57 18.61
N LYS A 19 4.46 -3.68 18.92
CA LYS A 19 5.01 -4.04 20.22
C LYS A 19 6.25 -3.21 20.52
N GLN A 20 6.60 -3.10 21.79
CA GLN A 20 7.85 -2.47 22.17
C GLN A 20 9.03 -3.37 21.80
N ARG A 21 10.04 -2.82 21.10
CA ARG A 21 11.28 -3.55 20.83
C ARG A 21 12.09 -3.72 22.13
N PRO A 22 12.44 -4.96 22.55
CA PRO A 22 13.33 -5.18 23.68
C PRO A 22 14.69 -4.50 23.50
N SER A 23 15.39 -4.16 24.60
CA SER A 23 16.67 -3.46 24.52
C SER A 23 17.77 -4.26 23.83
N TYR A 24 17.76 -5.59 24.00
CA TYR A 24 18.77 -6.51 23.49
C TYR A 24 18.56 -6.95 22.02
N LEU A 25 17.40 -6.64 21.42
CA LEU A 25 17.05 -7.10 20.08
C LEU A 25 17.52 -6.07 19.04
N SER A 26 18.21 -6.54 17.99
CA SER A 26 18.59 -5.67 16.87
C SER A 26 17.36 -5.12 16.14
N ILE A 27 17.52 -4.07 15.34
CA ILE A 27 16.40 -3.51 14.59
C ILE A 27 15.96 -4.45 13.46
N SER A 28 16.90 -5.14 12.80
CA SER A 28 16.59 -6.17 11.80
C SER A 28 15.86 -7.38 12.38
N ASP A 29 16.33 -7.96 13.50
CA ASP A 29 15.64 -9.11 14.12
C ASP A 29 14.22 -8.74 14.57
N TYR A 30 14.05 -7.51 15.08
CA TYR A 30 12.74 -6.98 15.44
C TYR A 30 11.82 -6.83 14.21
N LEU A 31 12.33 -6.26 13.12
CA LEU A 31 11.59 -6.16 11.86
C LEU A 31 11.19 -7.54 11.34
N MET A 32 12.09 -8.52 11.33
CA MET A 32 11.79 -9.87 10.84
C MET A 32 10.67 -10.53 11.65
N SER A 33 10.72 -10.44 12.98
CA SER A 33 9.65 -10.96 13.83
C SER A 33 8.30 -10.28 13.56
N GLU A 34 8.31 -8.97 13.26
CA GLU A 34 7.11 -8.20 12.90
C GLU A 34 6.56 -8.61 11.54
N LEU A 35 7.43 -8.81 10.55
CA LEU A 35 7.06 -9.24 9.21
C LEU A 35 6.45 -10.64 9.23
N ASP A 36 7.06 -11.60 9.94
CA ASP A 36 6.53 -12.96 10.06
C ASP A 36 5.10 -12.95 10.65
N ALA A 37 4.90 -12.21 11.75
CA ALA A 37 3.58 -12.11 12.38
C ALA A 37 2.53 -11.46 11.46
N ARG A 38 2.93 -10.44 10.69
CA ARG A 38 2.05 -9.77 9.73
C ARG A 38 1.74 -10.66 8.53
N VAL A 39 2.71 -11.40 8.02
CA VAL A 39 2.52 -12.37 6.94
C VAL A 39 1.52 -13.45 7.35
N ASP A 40 1.70 -14.06 8.53
CA ASP A 40 0.77 -15.08 9.01
C ASP A 40 -0.65 -14.54 9.15
N HIS A 41 -0.77 -13.32 9.68
CA HIS A 41 -2.07 -12.65 9.82
C HIS A 41 -2.72 -12.38 8.46
N VAL A 42 -2.00 -11.74 7.54
CA VAL A 42 -2.50 -11.40 6.21
C VAL A 42 -2.86 -12.65 5.43
N LEU A 43 -2.03 -13.70 5.50
CA LEU A 43 -2.31 -14.98 4.84
C LEU A 43 -3.64 -15.55 5.31
N TRP A 44 -3.86 -15.58 6.62
CA TRP A 44 -5.12 -16.06 7.17
C TRP A 44 -6.31 -15.19 6.75
N LYS A 45 -6.17 -13.85 6.81
CA LYS A 45 -7.22 -12.91 6.37
C LYS A 45 -7.57 -13.07 4.89
N ILE A 46 -6.58 -13.28 4.02
CA ILE A 46 -6.84 -13.52 2.59
C ILE A 46 -7.57 -14.86 2.39
N LYS A 47 -7.22 -15.90 3.14
CA LYS A 47 -7.92 -17.20 3.05
C LYS A 47 -9.40 -17.07 3.43
N GLU A 48 -9.71 -16.35 4.51
CA GLU A 48 -11.09 -16.09 4.93
C GLU A 48 -11.84 -15.23 3.91
N ALA A 49 -11.21 -14.18 3.38
CA ALA A 49 -11.78 -13.35 2.33
C ALA A 49 -12.07 -14.14 1.05
N ALA A 50 -11.13 -14.97 0.59
CA ALA A 50 -11.29 -15.80 -0.59
C ALA A 50 -12.41 -16.84 -0.42
N LYS A 51 -12.53 -17.44 0.77
CA LYS A 51 -13.63 -18.33 1.11
C LYS A 51 -14.97 -17.59 1.04
N ALA A 52 -15.10 -16.47 1.74
CA ALA A 52 -16.33 -15.68 1.77
C ALA A 52 -16.72 -15.16 0.39
N ALA A 53 -15.76 -14.70 -0.41
CA ALA A 53 -16.00 -14.25 -1.78
C ALA A 53 -16.57 -15.36 -2.67
N ARG A 54 -16.04 -16.60 -2.58
CA ARG A 54 -16.59 -17.74 -3.33
C ARG A 54 -18.00 -18.12 -2.90
N GLU A 55 -18.32 -18.00 -1.62
CA GLU A 55 -19.63 -18.33 -1.07
C GLU A 55 -20.69 -17.26 -1.38
N ARG A 56 -20.31 -15.98 -1.33
CA ARG A 56 -21.25 -14.84 -1.37
C ARG A 56 -21.27 -14.11 -2.70
N HIS A 57 -20.17 -14.07 -3.43
CA HIS A 57 -20.02 -13.38 -4.71
C HIS A 57 -19.78 -14.39 -5.83
N VAL A 58 -20.68 -15.38 -5.94
CA VAL A 58 -20.57 -16.47 -6.92
C VAL A 58 -20.42 -15.90 -8.34
N GLY A 59 -19.37 -16.36 -9.03
CA GLY A 59 -19.04 -15.89 -10.39
C GLY A 59 -18.14 -14.65 -10.44
N ALA A 60 -17.63 -14.15 -9.30
CA ALA A 60 -16.62 -13.11 -9.31
C ALA A 60 -15.34 -13.61 -10.00
N GLU A 61 -14.81 -12.81 -10.92
CA GLU A 61 -13.62 -13.17 -11.71
C GLU A 61 -12.33 -13.04 -10.88
N CYS A 62 -12.31 -12.14 -9.90
CA CYS A 62 -11.13 -11.91 -9.06
C CYS A 62 -11.51 -11.31 -7.71
N LEU A 63 -10.68 -11.57 -6.70
CA LEU A 63 -10.67 -10.89 -5.41
C LEU A 63 -9.50 -9.90 -5.38
N PHE A 64 -9.80 -8.60 -5.25
CA PHE A 64 -8.82 -7.64 -4.77
C PHE A 64 -8.78 -7.67 -3.25
N PHE A 65 -7.58 -7.82 -2.69
CA PHE A 65 -7.33 -7.69 -1.26
C PHE A 65 -6.46 -6.47 -1.00
N THR A 66 -6.85 -5.59 -0.09
CA THR A 66 -6.12 -4.34 0.19
C THR A 66 -5.68 -4.25 1.64
N LEU A 67 -4.49 -3.68 1.83
CA LEU A 67 -3.93 -3.30 3.14
C LEU A 67 -3.73 -1.76 3.17
N PRO A 68 -3.78 -1.12 4.35
CA PRO A 68 -3.62 0.33 4.49
C PRO A 68 -2.17 0.80 4.26
N GLU A 69 -1.98 2.12 4.20
CA GLU A 69 -0.65 2.74 4.11
C GLU A 69 0.19 2.42 5.37
N PHE A 70 1.50 2.28 5.17
CA PHE A 70 2.51 1.97 6.20
C PHE A 70 2.34 0.61 6.91
N PHE A 71 1.52 -0.30 6.39
CA PHE A 71 1.21 -1.58 7.04
C PHE A 71 2.48 -2.37 7.42
N TRP A 72 3.53 -2.29 6.60
CA TRP A 72 4.80 -3.00 6.82
C TRP A 72 5.79 -2.24 7.70
N ASN A 73 5.53 -0.98 8.04
CA ASN A 73 6.43 -0.21 8.86
C ASN A 73 6.44 -0.68 10.31
N VAL A 74 7.60 -0.60 10.96
CA VAL A 74 7.70 -0.67 12.41
C VAL A 74 7.48 0.74 12.96
N PRO A 75 7.04 0.88 14.23
CA PRO A 75 6.88 2.21 14.80
C PRO A 75 8.21 2.98 14.81
N TRP A 76 8.25 4.20 14.31
CA TRP A 76 9.47 5.00 14.18
C TRP A 76 10.24 5.17 15.50
N HIS A 77 9.55 5.18 16.64
CA HIS A 77 10.16 5.31 17.97
C HIS A 77 10.96 4.07 18.41
N VAL A 78 10.91 2.94 17.68
CA VAL A 78 11.75 1.76 17.98
C VAL A 78 13.17 1.89 17.44
N VAL A 79 13.40 2.83 16.51
CA VAL A 79 14.72 3.18 15.99
C VAL A 79 15.45 4.02 17.04
N ARG A 80 16.72 3.70 17.30
CA ARG A 80 17.51 4.32 18.37
C ARG A 80 18.75 5.05 17.86
N SER A 81 19.15 4.84 16.62
CA SER A 81 20.29 5.51 16.01
C SER A 81 20.13 5.69 14.50
N GLU A 82 21.00 6.48 13.90
CA GLU A 82 21.04 6.69 12.45
C GLU A 82 21.49 5.42 11.71
N GLU A 83 22.39 4.63 12.31
CA GLU A 83 22.82 3.34 11.77
C GLU A 83 21.64 2.37 11.69
N GLU A 84 20.79 2.31 12.71
CA GLU A 84 19.58 1.48 12.69
C GLU A 84 18.58 1.96 11.63
N LEU A 85 18.50 3.27 11.36
CA LEU A 85 17.66 3.81 10.28
C LEU A 85 18.15 3.33 8.91
N HIS A 86 19.46 3.29 8.70
CA HIS A 86 20.05 2.77 7.46
C HIS A 86 19.90 1.25 7.33
N GLU A 87 20.05 0.51 8.43
CA GLU A 87 19.80 -0.93 8.46
C GLU A 87 18.35 -1.25 8.08
N LEU A 88 17.37 -0.53 8.64
CA LEU A 88 15.95 -0.69 8.31
C LEU A 88 15.66 -0.46 6.84
N ASN A 89 16.36 0.48 6.20
CA ASN A 89 16.13 0.78 4.81
C ASN A 89 16.39 -0.42 3.90
N SER A 90 17.61 -0.97 4.00
CA SER A 90 18.00 -2.16 3.25
C SER A 90 17.06 -3.33 3.56
N ALA A 91 16.73 -3.51 4.84
CA ALA A 91 15.87 -4.58 5.30
C ALA A 91 14.44 -4.47 4.76
N TYR A 92 13.86 -3.26 4.63
CA TYR A 92 12.54 -3.08 4.04
C TYR A 92 12.50 -3.45 2.57
N LEU A 93 13.46 -2.94 1.77
CA LEU A 93 13.49 -3.19 0.33
C LEU A 93 13.62 -4.69 0.02
N GLU A 94 14.40 -5.42 0.82
CA GLU A 94 14.59 -6.87 0.66
C GLU A 94 13.43 -7.69 1.25
N HIS A 95 13.14 -7.53 2.54
CA HIS A 95 12.30 -8.48 3.27
C HIS A 95 10.81 -8.25 3.07
N VAL A 96 10.34 -7.03 2.82
CA VAL A 96 8.92 -6.77 2.53
C VAL A 96 8.54 -7.39 1.18
N SER A 97 9.39 -7.22 0.17
CA SER A 97 9.20 -7.82 -1.14
C SER A 97 9.16 -9.35 -1.06
N ALA A 98 10.10 -9.96 -0.32
CA ALA A 98 10.12 -11.41 -0.08
C ALA A 98 8.87 -11.91 0.66
N ALA A 99 8.42 -11.19 1.69
CA ALA A 99 7.22 -11.50 2.45
C ALA A 99 5.96 -11.49 1.58
N VAL A 100 5.78 -10.45 0.75
CA VAL A 100 4.63 -10.32 -0.15
C VAL A 100 4.64 -11.40 -1.25
N VAL A 101 5.81 -11.74 -1.78
CA VAL A 101 5.96 -12.87 -2.72
C VAL A 101 5.59 -14.20 -2.07
N SER A 102 6.06 -14.44 -0.84
CA SER A 102 5.75 -15.66 -0.08
C SER A 102 4.25 -15.81 0.15
N LEU A 103 3.56 -14.72 0.51
CA LEU A 103 2.10 -14.68 0.66
C LEU A 103 1.37 -15.18 -0.59
N MET A 104 1.72 -14.66 -1.77
CA MET A 104 1.05 -15.04 -3.01
C MET A 104 1.36 -16.48 -3.45
N LYS A 105 2.60 -16.95 -3.22
CA LYS A 105 2.96 -18.36 -3.46
C LYS A 105 2.15 -19.33 -2.58
N ALA A 106 1.81 -18.92 -1.35
CA ALA A 106 1.01 -19.72 -0.42
C ALA A 106 -0.50 -19.76 -0.76
N LEU A 107 -0.94 -19.06 -1.80
CA LEU A 107 -2.34 -18.90 -2.20
C LEU A 107 -2.55 -19.34 -3.66
N PRO A 108 -2.39 -20.62 -4.02
CA PRO A 108 -2.57 -21.09 -5.40
C PRO A 108 -3.99 -20.79 -5.93
N ALA A 109 -4.06 -20.25 -7.15
CA ALA A 109 -5.30 -19.81 -7.77
C ALA A 109 -6.34 -20.95 -7.91
N GLN A 110 -5.89 -22.19 -8.10
CA GLN A 110 -6.76 -23.37 -8.20
C GLN A 110 -7.56 -23.62 -6.90
N GLN A 111 -7.01 -23.23 -5.75
CA GLN A 111 -7.66 -23.42 -4.46
C GLN A 111 -8.38 -22.16 -3.99
N TYR A 112 -7.79 -20.99 -4.21
CA TYR A 112 -8.27 -19.73 -3.64
C TYR A 112 -8.99 -18.82 -4.64
N GLY A 113 -8.96 -19.14 -5.93
CA GLY A 113 -9.37 -18.24 -7.01
C GLY A 113 -8.29 -17.21 -7.33
N ASP A 114 -8.57 -16.38 -8.33
CA ASP A 114 -7.69 -15.29 -8.73
C ASP A 114 -7.69 -14.17 -7.68
N ILE A 115 -6.50 -13.80 -7.23
CA ILE A 115 -6.30 -12.75 -6.22
C ILE A 115 -5.33 -11.71 -6.75
N VAL A 116 -5.67 -10.44 -6.52
CA VAL A 116 -4.75 -9.31 -6.61
C VAL A 116 -4.61 -8.71 -5.23
N LEU A 117 -3.38 -8.67 -4.70
CA LEU A 117 -3.07 -8.02 -3.44
C LEU A 117 -2.50 -6.64 -3.74
N LEU A 118 -3.14 -5.60 -3.20
CA LEU A 118 -2.54 -4.29 -2.98
C LEU A 118 -1.99 -4.28 -1.57
N GLY A 119 -0.69 -4.54 -1.45
CA GLY A 119 -0.03 -4.93 -0.22
C GLY A 119 0.04 -3.86 0.86
N GLY A 120 -0.61 -2.70 0.71
CA GLY A 120 -0.33 -1.56 1.58
C GLY A 120 1.08 -1.04 1.32
N SER A 121 1.43 0.07 1.96
CA SER A 121 2.72 0.69 1.69
C SER A 121 3.78 0.39 2.76
N CYS A 122 5.04 0.58 2.37
CA CYS A 122 6.19 0.59 3.27
C CYS A 122 7.01 1.84 3.00
N ALA A 123 7.27 2.64 4.04
CA ALA A 123 8.07 3.85 3.95
C ALA A 123 9.48 3.70 4.54
N THR A 124 10.47 4.24 3.87
CA THR A 124 11.87 4.26 4.33
C THR A 124 12.58 5.53 3.88
N LEU A 125 13.71 5.82 4.53
CA LEU A 125 14.49 7.04 4.35
C LEU A 125 15.91 6.70 3.85
N ILE A 126 16.30 7.26 2.70
CA ILE A 126 17.66 7.17 2.17
C ILE A 126 18.37 8.49 2.43
N LYS A 127 19.52 8.46 3.10
CA LYS A 127 20.35 9.67 3.27
C LYS A 127 21.05 10.01 1.96
N VAL A 128 20.98 11.29 1.61
CA VAL A 128 21.63 11.88 0.45
C VAL A 128 22.54 13.02 0.92
N GLY A 129 23.79 12.98 0.48
CA GLY A 129 24.83 13.95 0.87
C GLY A 129 25.41 13.71 2.27
N GLU A 130 26.29 14.61 2.69
CA GLU A 130 27.04 14.54 3.95
C GLU A 130 27.00 15.89 4.69
N GLY A 131 27.19 15.87 6.01
CA GLY A 131 27.21 17.08 6.84
C GLY A 131 25.89 17.85 6.86
N GLU A 132 25.97 19.18 6.98
CA GLU A 132 24.80 20.07 7.12
C GLU A 132 23.91 20.15 5.87
N SER A 133 24.44 19.78 4.70
CA SER A 133 23.67 19.75 3.45
C SER A 133 22.89 18.44 3.28
N SER A 134 23.15 17.43 4.12
CA SER A 134 22.48 16.14 4.03
C SER A 134 20.97 16.26 4.25
N TYR A 135 20.25 15.38 3.58
CA TYR A 135 18.82 15.22 3.73
C TYR A 135 18.45 13.75 3.50
N TYR A 136 17.23 13.39 3.82
CA TYR A 136 16.67 12.09 3.49
C TYR A 136 15.70 12.23 2.31
N ASP A 137 15.93 11.42 1.28
CA ASP A 137 14.91 11.14 0.28
C ASP A 137 14.00 10.00 0.78
N VAL A 138 12.78 9.96 0.27
CA VAL A 138 11.75 9.04 0.74
C VAL A 138 11.46 8.00 -0.32
N ILE A 139 11.47 6.73 0.09
CA ILE A 139 10.80 5.66 -0.64
C ILE A 139 9.61 5.23 0.19
N ASN A 140 8.39 5.58 -0.23
CA ASN A 140 7.16 5.01 0.31
C ASN A 140 6.44 4.32 -0.83
N TYR A 141 6.35 2.99 -0.78
CA TYR A 141 5.93 2.21 -1.94
C TYR A 141 4.90 1.16 -1.57
N LEU A 142 3.96 0.93 -2.47
CA LEU A 142 2.99 -0.16 -2.42
C LEU A 142 3.39 -1.24 -3.44
N LEU A 143 3.23 -2.50 -3.06
CA LEU A 143 3.38 -3.64 -3.96
C LEU A 143 2.01 -4.15 -4.42
N ALA A 144 1.79 -4.15 -5.73
CA ALA A 144 0.67 -4.82 -6.38
C ALA A 144 1.15 -6.16 -6.94
N ILE A 145 0.55 -7.25 -6.49
CA ILE A 145 0.98 -8.62 -6.83
C ILE A 145 -0.24 -9.51 -7.07
N THR A 146 -0.09 -10.54 -7.88
CA THR A 146 -1.16 -11.50 -8.14
C THR A 146 -0.71 -12.95 -8.01
N ASN A 147 -1.60 -13.84 -7.59
CA ASN A 147 -1.35 -15.28 -7.47
C ASN A 147 -1.56 -16.08 -8.77
N LYS A 148 -1.88 -15.41 -9.90
CA LYS A 148 -2.26 -16.08 -11.16
C LYS A 148 -1.28 -15.91 -12.31
N LYS A 149 -0.48 -14.84 -12.30
CA LYS A 149 0.55 -14.56 -13.32
C LYS A 149 1.92 -14.73 -12.69
N TYR A 150 2.80 -15.48 -13.35
CA TYR A 150 4.16 -15.76 -12.87
C TYR A 150 5.19 -15.47 -13.96
N ALA A 151 6.32 -14.90 -13.54
CA ALA A 151 7.55 -14.79 -14.30
C ALA A 151 8.54 -15.83 -13.75
N GLY A 152 8.62 -16.99 -14.41
CA GLY A 152 9.35 -18.14 -13.86
C GLY A 152 8.67 -18.67 -12.60
N ASP A 153 9.39 -18.69 -11.48
CA ASP A 153 8.87 -19.14 -10.19
C ASP A 153 8.31 -17.99 -9.32
N LYS A 154 8.39 -16.73 -9.78
CA LYS A 154 7.96 -15.55 -9.01
C LYS A 154 6.62 -15.03 -9.51
N PRO A 155 5.67 -14.70 -8.61
CA PRO A 155 4.46 -14.02 -9.01
C PRO A 155 4.79 -12.64 -9.60
N VAL A 156 4.02 -12.24 -10.60
CA VAL A 156 4.16 -10.92 -11.22
C VAL A 156 3.83 -9.83 -10.20
N MET A 157 4.73 -8.85 -10.08
CA MET A 157 4.69 -7.81 -9.06
C MET A 157 5.08 -6.45 -9.65
N SER A 158 4.36 -5.41 -9.23
CA SER A 158 4.68 -4.01 -9.53
C SER A 158 4.76 -3.19 -8.25
N MET A 159 5.65 -2.21 -8.25
CA MET A 159 5.80 -1.22 -7.21
C MET A 159 5.19 0.11 -7.67
N TRP A 160 4.34 0.70 -6.82
CA TRP A 160 3.83 2.06 -6.99
C TRP A 160 4.33 2.95 -5.85
N PRO A 161 5.19 3.95 -6.12
CA PRO A 161 5.68 4.85 -5.08
C PRO A 161 4.72 6.01 -4.84
N LYS A 162 4.70 6.51 -3.60
CA LYS A 162 4.09 7.77 -3.19
C LYS A 162 4.99 8.93 -3.60
N ARG A 163 4.42 9.95 -4.22
CA ARG A 163 5.15 11.12 -4.71
C ARG A 163 5.32 12.18 -3.62
N ASN A 164 4.30 12.41 -2.81
CA ASN A 164 4.23 13.55 -1.88
C ASN A 164 4.28 13.11 -0.41
N VAL A 165 5.28 13.58 0.33
CA VAL A 165 5.42 13.30 1.75
C VAL A 165 4.44 14.16 2.55
N SER A 166 3.72 13.54 3.49
CA SER A 166 2.84 14.23 4.43
C SER A 166 3.53 14.50 5.77
N GLY A 167 3.05 15.51 6.50
CA GLY A 167 3.54 15.86 7.84
C GLY A 167 3.28 14.81 8.92
N ILE A 168 2.66 13.68 8.58
CA ILE A 168 2.39 12.56 9.49
C ILE A 168 3.13 11.27 9.09
N ASP A 169 3.88 11.28 7.99
CA ASP A 169 4.52 10.06 7.44
C ASP A 169 5.60 9.50 8.39
N PHE A 170 6.31 10.41 9.09
CA PHE A 170 7.48 10.07 9.88
C PHE A 170 7.43 10.70 11.27
N GLY A 171 7.67 9.89 12.32
CA GLY A 171 7.86 10.35 13.69
C GLY A 171 6.94 11.49 14.13
N LYS A 172 7.50 12.47 14.85
CA LYS A 172 6.80 13.70 15.24
C LYS A 172 7.18 14.85 14.32
N TYR A 173 6.19 15.50 13.72
CA TYR A 173 6.39 16.73 12.97
C TYR A 173 7.03 17.86 13.81
N VAL A 174 8.06 18.50 13.26
CA VAL A 174 8.79 19.60 13.92
C VAL A 174 8.63 20.92 13.17
N GLY A 175 8.62 20.89 11.83
CA GLY A 175 8.56 22.09 11.02
C GLY A 175 8.73 21.83 9.54
N MET A 176 8.76 22.90 8.75
CA MET A 176 8.99 22.84 7.30
C MET A 176 9.91 23.96 6.83
N SER A 177 10.65 23.70 5.76
CA SER A 177 11.39 24.71 4.99
C SER A 177 11.17 24.45 3.50
N GLU A 178 11.66 25.33 2.63
CA GLU A 178 11.45 25.22 1.19
C GLU A 178 11.90 23.85 0.67
N GLY A 179 10.94 23.05 0.18
CA GLY A 179 11.18 21.70 -0.34
C GLY A 179 11.39 20.59 0.71
N TYR A 180 11.38 20.88 2.02
CA TYR A 180 11.66 19.89 3.07
C TYR A 180 10.68 19.92 4.25
N TRP A 181 10.44 18.73 4.81
CA TRP A 181 9.82 18.50 6.11
C TRP A 181 10.88 18.17 7.16
N TYR A 182 10.60 18.48 8.43
CA TYR A 182 11.46 18.11 9.55
C TYR A 182 10.68 17.23 10.53
N PHE A 183 11.27 16.09 10.87
CA PHE A 183 10.66 15.12 11.77
C PHE A 183 11.63 14.73 12.87
N ASN A 184 11.14 14.65 14.10
CA ASN A 184 11.84 14.01 15.20
C ASN A 184 11.48 12.52 15.18
N LEU A 185 12.45 11.66 14.87
CA LEU A 185 12.22 10.21 14.79
C LEU A 185 12.46 9.52 16.14
N PHE A 186 13.56 9.88 16.80
CA PHE A 186 14.00 9.27 18.05
C PHE A 186 14.92 10.23 18.82
N GLY A 187 14.82 10.21 20.16
CA GLY A 187 15.60 11.09 21.03
C GLY A 187 15.54 12.55 20.58
N ASP A 188 16.71 13.18 20.45
CA ASP A 188 16.86 14.55 19.95
C ASP A 188 17.17 14.61 18.44
N VAL A 189 17.13 13.48 17.72
CA VAL A 189 17.47 13.41 16.30
C VAL A 189 16.30 13.93 15.45
N VAL A 190 16.54 15.07 14.81
CA VAL A 190 15.64 15.67 13.82
C VAL A 190 16.20 15.42 12.42
N VAL A 191 15.43 14.75 11.59
CA VAL A 191 15.79 14.48 10.19
C VAL A 191 15.13 15.49 9.26
N LYS A 192 15.88 15.93 8.25
CA LYS A 192 15.40 16.75 7.13
C LYS A 192 14.98 15.83 5.99
N VAL A 193 13.71 15.84 5.62
CA VAL A 193 13.11 14.93 4.64
C VAL A 193 12.60 15.70 3.43
N LYS A 194 12.94 15.27 2.22
CA LYS A 194 12.47 15.91 0.99
C LYS A 194 10.96 15.75 0.83
N ARG A 195 10.25 16.82 0.46
CA ARG A 195 8.78 16.83 0.36
C ARG A 195 8.23 16.02 -0.83
N VAL A 196 9.00 15.96 -1.91
CA VAL A 196 8.62 15.28 -3.16
C VAL A 196 9.68 14.22 -3.44
N SER A 197 9.25 12.96 -3.44
CA SER A 197 10.08 11.81 -3.79
C SER A 197 10.33 11.80 -5.30
N ASN A 198 11.49 11.32 -5.72
CA ASN A 198 11.81 11.10 -7.14
C ASN A 198 11.72 9.62 -7.56
N VAL A 199 11.27 8.72 -6.67
CA VAL A 199 11.16 7.29 -6.96
C VAL A 199 10.12 7.06 -8.06
N GLN A 200 10.44 6.23 -9.05
CA GLN A 200 9.54 5.89 -10.16
C GLN A 200 8.84 4.56 -9.91
N ALA A 201 7.72 4.35 -10.58
CA ALA A 201 7.08 3.04 -10.63
C ALA A 201 8.02 1.99 -11.22
N GLU A 202 7.90 0.76 -10.73
CA GLU A 202 8.70 -0.36 -11.22
C GLU A 202 7.84 -1.59 -11.45
N HIS A 203 8.14 -2.32 -12.51
CA HIS A 203 7.62 -3.66 -12.76
C HIS A 203 8.77 -4.62 -12.96
N SER A 204 8.66 -5.79 -12.32
CA SER A 204 9.61 -6.87 -12.53
C SER A 204 8.89 -8.06 -13.16
N ASP A 205 9.41 -8.50 -14.30
CA ASP A 205 8.97 -9.71 -15.00
C ASP A 205 10.17 -10.58 -15.43
N SER A 206 9.91 -11.58 -16.26
CA SER A 206 10.96 -12.49 -16.78
C SER A 206 11.88 -11.83 -17.81
N SER A 207 11.48 -10.68 -18.37
CA SER A 207 12.20 -9.90 -19.38
C SER A 207 13.11 -8.84 -18.75
N GLY A 208 12.83 -8.41 -17.52
CA GLY A 208 13.67 -7.48 -16.77
C GLY A 208 12.88 -6.55 -15.87
N TYR A 209 13.44 -5.36 -15.66
CA TYR A 209 12.82 -4.26 -14.92
C TYR A 209 12.34 -3.19 -15.91
N GLU A 210 11.08 -2.77 -15.77
CA GLU A 210 10.49 -1.66 -16.53
C GLU A 210 10.02 -0.56 -15.59
N GLY A 211 10.17 0.70 -16.00
CA GLY A 211 9.75 1.89 -15.25
C GLY A 211 8.24 2.17 -15.31
N THR A 212 7.42 1.12 -15.30
CA THR A 212 5.96 1.19 -15.53
C THR A 212 5.23 0.36 -14.48
N PHE A 213 4.08 0.83 -14.01
CA PHE A 213 3.19 0.11 -13.12
C PHE A 213 2.19 -0.76 -13.90
N LEU A 214 2.19 -2.07 -13.64
CA LEU A 214 1.27 -3.00 -14.25
C LEU A 214 -0.08 -2.97 -13.52
N ASN A 215 -1.03 -2.22 -14.06
CA ASN A 215 -2.36 -2.09 -13.49
C ASN A 215 -3.45 -2.93 -14.18
N ASP A 216 -3.08 -3.83 -15.11
CA ASP A 216 -3.99 -4.74 -15.85
C ASP A 216 -3.87 -6.19 -15.36
N LEU A 217 -3.76 -6.37 -14.04
CA LEU A 217 -3.70 -7.70 -13.42
C LEU A 217 -5.01 -8.48 -13.63
N VAL A 218 -6.15 -7.80 -13.81
CA VAL A 218 -7.44 -8.37 -14.22
C VAL A 218 -7.78 -7.88 -15.63
N PRO A 219 -7.89 -8.78 -16.63
CA PRO A 219 -8.22 -8.38 -18.00
C PRO A 219 -9.49 -7.52 -18.05
N GLY A 220 -9.46 -6.39 -18.77
CA GLY A 220 -10.61 -5.48 -18.87
C GLY A 220 -10.91 -4.63 -17.63
N CYS A 221 -10.14 -4.78 -16.55
CA CYS A 221 -10.31 -4.02 -15.31
C CYS A 221 -8.99 -3.37 -14.84
N PRO A 222 -8.48 -2.37 -15.59
CA PRO A 222 -7.35 -1.56 -15.12
C PRO A 222 -7.70 -0.82 -13.83
N PHE A 223 -6.71 -0.64 -12.94
CA PHE A 223 -6.91 0.08 -11.68
C PHE A 223 -5.90 1.20 -11.45
N GLY A 224 -6.30 2.24 -10.71
CA GLY A 224 -5.44 3.30 -10.22
C GLY A 224 -5.09 3.08 -8.75
N VAL A 225 -3.99 3.67 -8.29
CA VAL A 225 -3.60 3.67 -6.88
C VAL A 225 -3.16 5.08 -6.49
N ASN A 226 -3.81 5.63 -5.47
CA ASN A 226 -3.42 6.85 -4.80
C ASN A 226 -2.94 6.52 -3.39
N LEU A 227 -1.73 6.98 -3.04
CA LEU A 227 -1.15 6.78 -1.71
C LEU A 227 -1.32 8.05 -0.88
N CYS A 228 -2.35 8.04 -0.03
CA CYS A 228 -2.61 9.11 0.93
C CYS A 228 -2.57 10.47 0.22
N LEU A 229 -1.74 11.43 0.68
CA LEU A 229 -1.66 12.79 0.14
C LEU A 229 -1.64 12.89 -1.40
N ASP A 230 -1.08 11.92 -2.11
CA ASP A 230 -1.11 11.88 -3.58
C ASP A 230 -2.53 12.01 -4.15
N TYR A 231 -3.54 11.49 -3.45
CA TYR A 231 -4.94 11.64 -3.82
C TYR A 231 -5.39 13.10 -3.93
N ASP A 232 -4.86 14.02 -3.13
CA ASP A 232 -5.27 15.42 -3.17
C ASP A 232 -4.40 16.27 -4.09
N VAL A 233 -3.12 15.91 -4.23
CA VAL A 233 -2.12 16.82 -4.78
C VAL A 233 -1.56 16.42 -6.14
N VAL A 234 -1.59 15.12 -6.48
CA VAL A 234 -1.17 14.66 -7.82
C VAL A 234 -2.23 15.06 -8.82
N GLN A 235 -1.81 15.74 -9.89
CA GLN A 235 -2.71 16.20 -10.92
C GLN A 235 -3.08 15.08 -11.89
N ASP A 236 -4.27 15.15 -12.46
CA ASP A 236 -4.69 14.24 -13.53
C ASP A 236 -3.68 14.30 -14.68
N GLY A 237 -3.19 13.14 -15.11
CA GLY A 237 -2.20 13.01 -16.18
C GLY A 237 -0.74 13.15 -15.73
N GLU A 238 -0.46 13.62 -14.51
CA GLU A 238 0.91 13.85 -14.04
C GLU A 238 1.77 12.59 -14.04
N ARG A 239 1.15 11.42 -13.82
CA ARG A 239 1.84 10.13 -13.68
C ARG A 239 1.44 9.11 -14.74
N ASP A 240 0.86 9.56 -15.85
CA ASP A 240 0.39 8.68 -16.93
C ASP A 240 1.53 7.91 -17.60
N GLU A 241 2.74 8.47 -17.64
CA GLU A 241 3.94 7.80 -18.17
C GLU A 241 4.42 6.64 -17.29
N GLU A 242 4.04 6.63 -16.01
CA GLU A 242 4.43 5.60 -15.04
C GLU A 242 3.40 4.46 -14.96
N ILE A 243 2.28 4.51 -15.68
CA ILE A 243 1.21 3.50 -15.59
C ILE A 243 0.89 2.91 -16.96
N LYS A 244 0.67 1.59 -17.01
CA LYS A 244 0.45 0.90 -18.29
C LYS A 244 -0.84 1.32 -18.99
N LEU A 245 -1.95 1.40 -18.25
CA LEU A 245 -3.25 1.79 -18.78
C LEU A 245 -3.81 2.97 -17.98
N THR A 246 -3.96 4.12 -18.61
CA THR A 246 -4.44 5.36 -17.98
C THR A 246 -5.96 5.36 -17.72
N GLU A 247 -6.72 4.55 -18.47
CA GLU A 247 -8.18 4.45 -18.34
C GLU A 247 -8.62 3.49 -17.21
N ALA A 248 -8.20 3.75 -15.97
CA ALA A 248 -8.58 2.95 -14.81
C ALA A 248 -10.11 2.87 -14.64
N LYS A 249 -10.61 1.68 -14.30
CA LYS A 249 -12.02 1.40 -13.94
C LYS A 249 -12.26 1.44 -12.44
N ILE A 250 -11.22 1.12 -11.67
CA ILE A 250 -11.22 1.13 -10.22
C ILE A 250 -10.12 2.07 -9.74
N ASP A 251 -10.39 2.92 -8.75
CA ASP A 251 -9.38 3.77 -8.13
C ASP A 251 -9.21 3.41 -6.64
N PHE A 252 -7.99 3.06 -6.22
CA PHE A 252 -7.70 2.68 -4.83
C PHE A 252 -7.02 3.81 -4.09
N LEU A 253 -7.66 4.31 -3.03
CA LEU A 253 -7.05 5.19 -2.03
C LEU A 253 -6.51 4.34 -0.87
N ILE A 254 -5.20 4.08 -0.87
CA ILE A 254 -4.51 3.40 0.22
C ILE A 254 -3.88 4.47 1.11
N ALA A 255 -4.38 4.60 2.33
CA ALA A 255 -4.17 5.79 3.14
C ALA A 255 -3.85 5.48 4.60
N CYS A 256 -3.33 6.51 5.28
CA CYS A 256 -3.30 6.64 6.72
C CYS A 256 -3.65 8.08 7.08
N GLY A 257 -4.95 8.36 7.20
CA GLY A 257 -5.49 9.66 7.64
C GLY A 257 -6.21 10.43 6.54
N MET A 258 -6.51 9.79 5.41
CA MET A 258 -7.19 10.42 4.29
C MET A 258 -8.57 9.81 4.05
N SER A 259 -9.58 10.69 3.94
CA SER A 259 -10.94 10.37 3.57
C SER A 259 -11.17 10.60 2.08
N PHE A 260 -12.24 10.02 1.51
CA PHE A 260 -12.68 10.46 0.19
C PHE A 260 -13.14 11.91 0.22
N ASP A 261 -12.75 12.67 -0.81
CA ASP A 261 -13.37 13.94 -1.11
C ASP A 261 -14.56 13.70 -2.04
N TYR A 262 -15.78 13.80 -1.49
CA TYR A 262 -17.02 13.64 -2.23
C TYR A 262 -17.26 14.73 -3.28
N SER A 263 -16.49 15.82 -3.24
CA SER A 263 -16.50 16.89 -4.23
C SER A 263 -15.45 16.73 -5.32
N LYS A 264 -14.50 15.79 -5.16
CA LYS A 264 -13.47 15.52 -6.17
C LYS A 264 -14.09 15.03 -7.48
N GLN A 265 -13.56 15.54 -8.58
CA GLN A 265 -13.82 15.02 -9.91
C GLN A 265 -12.76 13.95 -10.20
N HIS A 266 -13.18 12.69 -10.30
CA HIS A 266 -12.32 11.60 -10.76
C HIS A 266 -12.34 11.53 -12.30
N SER A 267 -11.40 10.78 -12.87
CA SER A 267 -11.43 10.42 -14.28
C SER A 267 -12.77 9.77 -14.65
N SER A 268 -13.28 10.09 -15.83
CA SER A 268 -14.56 9.56 -16.33
C SER A 268 -14.54 8.05 -16.58
N SER A 269 -13.36 7.43 -16.70
CA SER A 269 -13.23 5.98 -16.85
C SER A 269 -13.50 5.22 -15.55
N VAL A 270 -13.33 5.87 -14.40
CA VAL A 270 -13.45 5.26 -13.07
C VAL A 270 -14.92 5.01 -12.76
N GLN A 271 -15.24 3.77 -12.44
CA GLN A 271 -16.58 3.30 -12.10
C GLN A 271 -16.76 3.10 -10.59
N TYR A 272 -15.67 2.76 -9.88
CA TYR A 272 -15.66 2.57 -8.43
C TYR A 272 -14.38 3.11 -7.82
N ALA A 273 -14.47 3.60 -6.58
CA ALA A 273 -13.31 3.95 -5.78
C ALA A 273 -13.35 3.20 -4.44
N ILE A 274 -12.20 2.76 -3.96
CA ILE A 274 -12.04 1.97 -2.75
C ILE A 274 -11.02 2.64 -1.84
N ARG A 275 -11.41 2.90 -0.60
CA ARG A 275 -10.54 3.47 0.42
C ARG A 275 -10.18 2.40 1.44
N ASN A 276 -8.88 2.27 1.73
CA ASN A 276 -8.38 1.52 2.88
C ASN A 276 -7.46 2.42 3.69
N ASP A 277 -7.94 2.81 4.87
CA ASP A 277 -7.30 3.79 5.75
C ASP A 277 -6.83 3.13 7.04
N GLY A 278 -5.57 3.36 7.39
CA GLY A 278 -4.92 2.84 8.58
C GLY A 278 -4.88 3.80 9.77
N HIS A 279 -5.45 5.01 9.67
CA HIS A 279 -5.42 5.98 10.77
C HIS A 279 -6.50 5.71 11.83
N GLY A 280 -6.22 6.08 13.08
CA GLY A 280 -7.15 5.85 14.19
C GLY A 280 -7.41 4.35 14.40
N ASP A 281 -8.66 3.93 14.23
CA ASP A 281 -9.10 2.52 14.28
C ASP A 281 -9.16 1.87 12.88
N GLY A 282 -8.64 2.56 11.87
CA GLY A 282 -8.76 2.26 10.46
C GLY A 282 -10.19 2.44 9.91
N GLY A 283 -10.31 2.43 8.59
CA GLY A 283 -11.59 2.55 7.89
C GLY A 283 -11.53 1.98 6.48
N CYS A 284 -12.62 1.34 6.06
CA CYS A 284 -12.77 0.82 4.70
C CYS A 284 -14.06 1.33 4.09
N GLU A 285 -14.01 1.71 2.82
CA GLU A 285 -15.15 2.30 2.12
C GLU A 285 -15.07 1.96 0.64
N VAL A 286 -16.22 1.65 0.04
CA VAL A 286 -16.36 1.42 -1.40
C VAL A 286 -17.45 2.33 -1.90
N VAL A 287 -17.18 3.09 -2.96
CA VAL A 287 -18.13 4.03 -3.56
C VAL A 287 -18.26 3.79 -5.05
N LYS A 288 -19.45 4.05 -5.58
CA LYS A 288 -19.75 4.02 -7.00
C LYS A 288 -19.61 5.41 -7.59
N LEU A 289 -19.03 5.49 -8.79
CA LEU A 289 -18.88 6.72 -9.55
C LEU A 289 -19.74 6.70 -10.82
N LYS A 290 -20.21 7.88 -11.20
CA LYS A 290 -20.81 8.15 -12.52
C LYS A 290 -20.29 9.48 -13.03
N SER A 291 -19.78 9.49 -14.26
CA SER A 291 -19.17 10.69 -14.87
C SER A 291 -18.11 11.33 -13.94
N GLY A 292 -17.31 10.49 -13.28
CA GLY A 292 -16.25 10.88 -12.35
C GLY A 292 -16.72 11.46 -11.02
N ARG A 293 -18.02 11.39 -10.68
CA ARG A 293 -18.56 11.85 -9.38
C ARG A 293 -19.00 10.67 -8.54
N ILE A 294 -18.73 10.72 -7.24
CA ILE A 294 -19.26 9.75 -6.27
C ILE A 294 -20.78 9.92 -6.19
N VAL A 295 -21.53 8.84 -6.43
CA VAL A 295 -23.01 8.84 -6.43
C VAL A 295 -23.62 7.99 -5.33
N GLY A 296 -22.82 7.21 -4.61
CA GLY A 296 -23.29 6.42 -3.48
C GLY A 296 -22.29 5.40 -2.99
N ALA A 297 -22.44 5.00 -1.74
CA ALA A 297 -21.69 3.90 -1.15
C ALA A 297 -22.15 2.56 -1.74
N VAL A 298 -21.19 1.65 -1.92
CA VAL A 298 -21.45 0.22 -2.15
C VAL A 298 -21.45 -0.46 -0.79
N PRO A 299 -22.49 -1.21 -0.41
CA PRO A 299 -22.51 -1.93 0.85
C PRO A 299 -21.34 -2.91 0.97
N SER A 300 -20.68 -2.89 2.12
CA SER A 300 -19.65 -3.85 2.49
C SER A 300 -20.12 -4.65 3.70
N GLU A 301 -19.88 -5.94 3.69
CA GLU A 301 -20.11 -6.83 4.82
C GLU A 301 -18.83 -6.99 5.61
N VAL A 302 -18.92 -6.92 6.95
CA VAL A 302 -17.79 -7.28 7.80
C VAL A 302 -17.73 -8.80 7.90
N ILE A 303 -16.66 -9.37 7.37
CA ILE A 303 -16.30 -10.77 7.58
C ILE A 303 -15.10 -10.83 8.52
N ASP A 304 -15.07 -11.86 9.36
CA ASP A 304 -13.92 -12.14 10.20
C ASP A 304 -13.45 -10.95 11.07
N GLY A 305 -14.43 -10.16 11.56
CA GLY A 305 -14.26 -9.04 12.48
C GLY A 305 -13.59 -7.77 11.92
N SER A 306 -12.71 -7.90 10.92
CA SER A 306 -11.88 -6.79 10.43
C SER A 306 -11.72 -6.74 8.91
N ILE A 307 -12.33 -7.65 8.15
CA ILE A 307 -12.30 -7.61 6.69
C ILE A 307 -13.63 -7.06 6.20
N TYR A 308 -13.59 -6.05 5.36
CA TYR A 308 -14.77 -5.48 4.71
C TYR A 308 -14.83 -6.02 3.29
N LEU A 309 -15.83 -6.87 3.03
CA LEU A 309 -16.04 -7.53 1.75
C LEU A 309 -17.19 -6.85 0.99
N ALA A 310 -16.94 -6.43 -0.24
CA ALA A 310 -17.93 -5.85 -1.15
C ALA A 310 -17.85 -6.49 -2.53
N SER A 311 -18.96 -6.47 -3.27
CA SER A 311 -19.02 -6.87 -4.66
C SER A 311 -19.27 -5.66 -5.55
N ILE A 312 -18.53 -5.53 -6.65
CA ILE A 312 -18.72 -4.49 -7.66
C ILE A 312 -18.85 -5.13 -9.05
N ASP A 313 -19.61 -4.48 -9.94
CA ASP A 313 -19.77 -4.93 -11.33
C ASP A 313 -19.18 -3.89 -12.27
N ILE A 314 -18.10 -4.28 -12.95
CA ILE A 314 -17.35 -3.47 -13.92
C ILE A 314 -17.98 -3.64 -15.29
N ALA A 315 -18.44 -2.54 -15.87
CA ALA A 315 -18.93 -2.48 -17.24
C ALA A 315 -17.78 -2.53 -18.26
#